data_AF-A0A643CIC5-F1
#
_entry.id   AF-A0A643CIC5-F1
#
_cell.length_a   1.000
_cell.length_b   1.000
_cell.length_c   1.000
_cell.angle_alpha   90.00
_cell.angle_beta   90.00
_cell.angle_gamma   90.00
#
_symmetry.space_group_name_H-M   'P 1'
#
loop_
_entity.id
_entity.type
_entity.pdbx_description
1 polymer ?
#
loop_
_entity_poly.entity_id
_entity_poly.type
_entity_poly.pdbx_seq_one_letter_code
_entity_poly.pdbx_strand_id
1 'polypeptide(L)'
;MAAPARRLCHIAFHGAATYAVVSSPAGNLSLTLLERTGFCGPFLPGFRPVPSAPGPGWVSHVDHLTLACTPSSSPKLMRWFHDCLGFHHLPLSPGEDPELGLEHVGLYTPNIIEATEGVAGAGGQLLTPPEAYYQQPGKEKQILAAGHEPSLLARQGVLLDGDRGKFLLQVFTKSLFAEDTFFLELIQRQGATGFGQGNIRALWQSVQEQAARVQEA
;
A
#
# COMPACT_ATOMS: atom_id res chain seq x y z
N MET A 1 22.03 6.26 -21.22
CA MET A 1 21.62 7.53 -21.86
C MET A 1 20.12 7.69 -21.64
N ALA A 2 19.71 8.71 -20.88
CA ALA A 2 18.29 9.03 -20.71
C ALA A 2 17.70 9.46 -22.06
N ALA A 3 16.50 8.97 -22.40
CA ALA A 3 15.78 9.41 -23.58
C ALA A 3 15.39 10.90 -23.44
N PRO A 4 15.34 11.67 -24.54
CA PRO A 4 15.03 13.10 -24.47
C PRO A 4 13.61 13.31 -23.94
N ALA A 5 13.47 14.17 -22.92
CA ALA A 5 12.19 14.59 -22.38
C ALA A 5 11.37 15.29 -23.47
N ARG A 6 10.20 14.72 -23.82
CA ARG A 6 9.25 15.39 -24.72
C ARG A 6 8.49 16.46 -23.94
N ARG A 7 8.70 17.72 -24.29
CA ARG A 7 8.01 18.87 -23.71
C ARG A 7 6.76 19.17 -24.53
N LEU A 8 5.58 18.84 -24.02
CA LEU A 8 4.29 19.23 -24.60
C LEU A 8 3.63 20.24 -23.67
N CYS A 9 3.52 21.49 -24.12
CA CYS A 9 2.84 22.56 -23.40
C CYS A 9 1.44 22.72 -24.00
N HIS A 10 0.39 22.33 -23.26
CA HIS A 10 -0.99 22.63 -23.62
C HIS A 10 -1.44 23.87 -22.84
N ILE A 11 -1.68 24.96 -23.57
CA ILE A 11 -2.27 26.19 -23.02
C ILE A 11 -3.78 25.98 -22.94
N ALA A 12 -4.31 25.75 -21.74
CA ALA A 12 -5.74 25.75 -21.47
C ALA A 12 -6.15 27.09 -20.81
N PHE A 13 -7.45 27.42 -20.81
CA PHE A 13 -8.01 28.54 -20.01
C PHE A 13 -7.62 28.47 -18.52
N HIS A 14 -7.23 27.29 -18.05
CA HIS A 14 -6.80 27.01 -16.68
C HIS A 14 -5.27 27.04 -16.50
N GLY A 15 -4.53 27.60 -17.45
CA GLY A 15 -3.07 27.64 -17.43
C GLY A 15 -2.41 26.42 -18.10
N ALA A 16 -1.18 26.10 -17.70
CA ALA A 16 -0.36 25.05 -18.31
C ALA A 16 0.22 24.10 -17.27
N ALA A 17 0.22 22.81 -17.59
CA ALA A 17 0.93 21.78 -16.85
C ALA A 17 2.07 21.24 -17.71
N THR A 18 3.25 21.03 -17.12
CA THR A 18 4.40 20.43 -17.79
C THR A 18 4.62 19.05 -17.23
N TYR A 19 4.97 18.08 -18.09
CA TYR A 19 5.34 16.75 -17.64
C TYR A 19 6.57 16.21 -18.36
N ALA A 20 7.22 15.24 -17.73
CA ALA A 20 8.24 14.41 -18.32
C ALA A 20 7.95 12.95 -17.95
N VAL A 21 8.26 12.02 -18.86
CA VAL A 21 8.09 10.58 -18.61
C VAL A 21 9.47 9.95 -18.53
N VAL A 22 9.70 9.20 -17.46
CA VAL A 22 10.96 8.50 -17.18
C VAL A 22 10.67 7.01 -17.09
N SER A 23 11.28 6.22 -17.96
CA SER A 23 11.18 4.75 -17.89
C SER A 23 12.06 4.22 -16.76
N SER A 24 11.50 3.34 -15.94
CA SER A 24 12.24 2.65 -14.89
C SER A 24 12.86 1.35 -15.41
N PRO A 25 13.85 0.75 -14.71
CA PRO A 25 14.35 -0.58 -15.03
C PRO A 25 13.41 -1.71 -14.57
N ALA A 26 12.29 -1.39 -13.90
CA ALA A 26 11.29 -2.36 -13.46
C ALA A 26 10.27 -2.61 -14.59
N GLY A 27 10.60 -3.52 -15.50
CA GLY A 27 9.70 -3.96 -16.56
C GLY A 27 9.16 -2.80 -17.42
N ASN A 28 7.85 -2.69 -17.50
CA ASN A 28 7.12 -1.66 -18.24
C ASN A 28 6.72 -0.43 -17.39
N LEU A 29 7.18 -0.33 -16.14
CA LEU A 29 6.86 0.80 -15.27
C LEU A 29 7.55 2.08 -15.75
N SER A 30 6.73 3.12 -15.95
CA SER A 30 7.18 4.48 -16.27
C SER A 30 6.63 5.50 -15.27
N LEU A 31 7.45 6.47 -14.88
CA LEU A 31 7.09 7.54 -13.96
C LEU A 31 6.80 8.82 -14.74
N THR A 32 5.62 9.39 -14.53
CA THR A 32 5.27 10.71 -15.08
C THR A 32 5.53 11.77 -14.01
N LEU A 33 6.59 12.55 -14.20
CA LEU A 33 6.90 13.72 -13.37
C LEU A 33 6.06 14.89 -13.86
N LEU A 34 5.33 15.53 -12.97
CA LEU A 34 4.26 16.45 -13.32
C LEU A 34 4.35 17.75 -12.52
N GLU A 35 4.53 18.86 -13.22
CA GLU A 35 4.52 20.21 -12.66
C GLU A 35 3.17 20.88 -12.98
N ARG A 36 2.38 21.17 -11.95
CA ARG A 36 1.04 21.78 -12.05
C ARG A 36 0.91 23.15 -11.40
N THR A 37 2.01 23.76 -10.93
CA THR A 37 1.97 25.06 -10.24
C THR A 37 1.28 26.16 -11.07
N GLY A 38 1.44 26.13 -12.39
CA GLY A 38 0.77 27.03 -13.33
C GLY A 38 -0.59 26.56 -13.85
N PHE A 39 -1.20 25.51 -13.29
CA PHE A 39 -2.46 24.93 -13.78
C PHE A 39 -3.50 24.79 -12.67
N CYS A 40 -4.66 25.42 -12.83
CA CYS A 40 -5.75 25.41 -11.85
C CYS A 40 -6.96 24.54 -12.24
N GLY A 41 -6.86 23.78 -13.33
CA GLY A 41 -7.95 22.90 -13.77
C GLY A 41 -8.14 21.69 -12.85
N PRO A 42 -9.29 21.00 -12.94
CA PRO A 42 -9.72 19.98 -11.98
C PRO A 42 -8.79 18.75 -11.95
N PHE A 43 -8.16 18.41 -13.07
CA PHE A 43 -7.20 17.30 -13.17
C PHE A 43 -6.01 17.65 -14.05
N LEU A 44 -6.11 17.50 -15.37
CA LEU A 44 -5.06 17.84 -16.33
C LEU A 44 -5.64 18.49 -17.59
N PRO A 45 -4.84 19.24 -18.37
CA PRO A 45 -5.27 19.73 -19.67
C PRO A 45 -5.86 18.61 -20.54
N GLY A 46 -7.01 18.88 -21.16
CA GLY A 46 -7.72 17.92 -22.01
C GLY A 46 -8.75 17.05 -21.29
N PHE A 47 -8.71 16.95 -19.96
CA PHE A 47 -9.73 16.23 -19.19
C PHE A 47 -10.94 17.10 -18.91
N ARG A 48 -12.11 16.47 -18.82
CA ARG A 48 -13.39 17.12 -18.51
C ARG A 48 -13.99 16.47 -17.26
N PRO A 49 -14.62 17.25 -16.37
CA PRO A 49 -15.36 16.70 -15.24
C PRO A 49 -16.45 15.75 -15.72
N VAL A 50 -16.61 14.64 -15.01
CA VAL A 50 -17.77 13.75 -15.14
C VAL A 50 -18.56 13.88 -13.84
N PRO A 51 -19.90 14.02 -13.89
CA PRO A 51 -20.71 14.03 -12.67
C PRO A 51 -20.45 12.78 -11.84
N SER A 52 -20.11 12.97 -10.56
CA SER A 52 -19.95 11.89 -9.61
C SER A 52 -20.60 12.26 -8.28
N ALA A 53 -21.14 11.27 -7.58
CA ALA A 53 -21.52 11.44 -6.18
C ALA A 53 -20.24 11.63 -5.34
N PRO A 54 -20.29 12.43 -4.25
CA PRO A 54 -19.21 12.46 -3.29
C PRO A 54 -18.89 11.04 -2.82
N GLY A 55 -17.61 10.68 -2.89
CA GLY A 55 -17.15 9.41 -2.35
C GLY A 55 -17.34 9.38 -0.83
N PRO A 56 -17.37 8.18 -0.23
CA PRO A 56 -17.64 8.01 1.20
C PRO A 56 -16.49 8.49 2.12
N GLY A 57 -15.35 8.93 1.56
CA GLY A 57 -14.25 9.51 2.33
C GLY A 57 -13.38 8.50 3.10
N TRP A 58 -13.52 7.19 2.83
CA TRP A 58 -12.77 6.14 3.51
C TRP A 58 -11.26 6.19 3.27
N VAL A 59 -10.84 6.69 2.12
CA VAL A 59 -9.43 6.82 1.72
C VAL A 59 -9.13 8.28 1.45
N SER A 60 -7.98 8.75 1.93
CA SER A 60 -7.57 10.14 1.72
C SER A 60 -6.44 10.31 0.72
N HIS A 61 -5.47 9.39 0.69
CA HIS A 61 -4.32 9.44 -0.20
C HIS A 61 -3.68 8.05 -0.38
N VAL A 62 -2.81 7.94 -1.39
CA VAL A 62 -1.92 6.78 -1.53
C VAL A 62 -0.80 6.91 -0.49
N ASP A 63 -0.71 5.95 0.41
CA ASP A 63 0.35 5.86 1.44
C ASP A 63 1.67 5.43 0.78
N HIS A 64 1.63 4.36 -0.01
CA HIS A 64 2.81 3.81 -0.67
C HIS A 64 2.45 2.90 -1.86
N LEU A 65 3.47 2.60 -2.66
CA LEU A 65 3.41 1.63 -3.77
C LEU A 65 4.52 0.60 -3.55
N THR A 66 4.20 -0.68 -3.64
CA THR A 66 5.18 -1.77 -3.63
C THR A 66 5.28 -2.39 -5.02
N LEU A 67 6.48 -2.82 -5.38
CA LEU A 67 6.78 -3.37 -6.70
C LEU A 67 7.29 -4.81 -6.55
N ALA A 68 6.60 -5.77 -7.16
CA ALA A 68 7.16 -7.10 -7.35
C ALA A 68 8.32 -6.99 -8.33
N CYS A 69 9.50 -7.34 -7.83
CA CYS A 69 10.73 -7.29 -8.60
C CYS A 69 11.17 -8.71 -8.91
N THR A 70 11.83 -8.93 -10.06
CA THR A 70 12.47 -10.22 -10.28
C THR A 70 13.54 -10.44 -9.20
N PRO A 71 13.78 -11.69 -8.76
CA PRO A 71 14.79 -11.98 -7.75
C PRO A 71 16.13 -11.28 -8.06
N SER A 72 16.75 -10.73 -7.02
CA SER A 72 18.02 -9.99 -7.07
C SER A 72 18.02 -8.68 -7.90
N SER A 73 16.88 -8.21 -8.40
CA SER A 73 16.81 -6.93 -9.13
C SER A 73 16.62 -5.70 -8.23
N SER A 74 16.16 -5.88 -6.98
CA SER A 74 15.89 -4.79 -6.04
C SER A 74 17.07 -3.84 -5.83
N PRO A 75 18.33 -4.31 -5.62
CA PRO A 75 19.46 -3.39 -5.44
C PRO A 75 19.72 -2.49 -6.65
N LYS A 76 19.47 -3.00 -7.86
CA LYS A 76 19.60 -2.22 -9.10
C LYS A 76 18.50 -1.17 -9.19
N LEU A 77 17.27 -1.53 -8.83
CA LEU A 77 16.13 -0.61 -8.82
C LEU A 77 16.32 0.50 -7.78
N MET A 78 16.75 0.15 -6.57
CA MET A 78 17.04 1.12 -5.50
C MET A 78 18.12 2.12 -5.91
N ARG A 79 19.23 1.64 -6.50
CA ARG A 79 20.27 2.54 -7.04
C ARG A 79 19.71 3.45 -8.13
N TRP A 80 18.86 2.94 -9.01
CA TRP A 80 18.23 3.76 -10.04
C TRP A 80 17.37 4.88 -9.46
N PHE A 81 16.53 4.59 -8.46
CA PHE A 81 15.73 5.61 -7.76
C PHE A 81 16.61 6.64 -7.05
N HIS A 82 17.72 6.21 -6.44
CA HIS A 82 18.69 7.10 -5.83
C HIS A 82 19.36 8.02 -6.86
N ASP A 83 19.98 7.44 -7.89
CA ASP A 83 20.79 8.16 -8.85
C ASP A 83 19.95 9.07 -9.77
N CYS A 84 18.74 8.64 -10.14
CA CYS A 84 17.90 9.36 -11.10
C CYS A 84 16.92 10.33 -10.44
N LEU A 85 16.44 10.03 -9.24
CA LEU A 85 15.37 10.81 -8.58
C LEU A 85 15.77 11.34 -7.20
N GLY A 86 16.97 11.02 -6.70
CA GLY A 86 17.47 11.49 -5.42
C GLY A 86 16.81 10.80 -4.22
N PHE A 87 16.17 9.63 -4.41
CA PHE A 87 15.51 8.93 -3.33
C PHE A 87 16.55 8.33 -2.38
N HIS A 88 16.18 8.24 -1.10
CA HIS A 88 17.01 7.61 -0.08
C HIS A 88 16.35 6.34 0.42
N HIS A 89 17.16 5.31 0.64
CA HIS A 89 16.68 4.09 1.26
C HIS A 89 16.27 4.39 2.71
N LEU A 90 15.03 4.02 3.05
CA LEU A 90 14.54 4.02 4.42
C LEU A 90 14.59 2.58 4.93
N PRO A 91 15.56 2.22 5.79
CA PRO A 91 15.63 0.87 6.33
C PRO A 91 14.41 0.62 7.23
N LEU A 92 13.67 -0.46 6.97
CA LEU A 92 12.42 -0.74 7.66
C LEU A 92 12.62 -1.47 8.96
N SER A 93 13.68 -2.28 9.03
CA SER A 93 14.12 -2.96 10.26
C SER A 93 15.59 -3.43 10.14
N PRO A 94 16.23 -3.75 11.27
CA PRO A 94 17.52 -4.45 11.24
C PRO A 94 17.36 -5.84 10.61
N GLY A 95 18.08 -6.11 9.51
CA GLY A 95 18.09 -7.42 8.85
C GLY A 95 17.02 -7.61 7.78
N GLU A 96 16.45 -6.53 7.26
CA GLU A 96 15.61 -6.55 6.06
C GLU A 96 16.30 -7.28 4.91
N ASP A 97 15.61 -8.25 4.31
CA ASP A 97 16.05 -8.90 3.08
C ASP A 97 15.55 -8.08 1.87
N PRO A 98 16.43 -7.37 1.15
CA PRO A 98 16.03 -6.55 0.00
C PRO A 98 15.50 -7.37 -1.18
N GLU A 99 15.59 -8.71 -1.15
CA GLU A 99 15.15 -9.57 -2.25
C GLU A 99 13.67 -9.98 -2.17
N LEU A 100 13.00 -9.75 -1.04
CA LEU A 100 11.58 -10.09 -0.87
C LEU A 100 10.68 -8.87 -1.10
N GLY A 101 9.92 -8.89 -2.20
CA GLY A 101 8.95 -7.84 -2.54
C GLY A 101 7.54 -8.40 -2.68
N LEU A 102 6.54 -7.63 -2.24
CA LEU A 102 5.13 -7.82 -2.56
C LEU A 102 4.70 -6.71 -3.53
N GLU A 103 3.63 -6.92 -4.30
CA GLU A 103 3.06 -5.91 -5.21
C GLU A 103 1.67 -5.51 -4.74
N HIS A 104 1.53 -4.27 -4.27
CA HIS A 104 0.28 -3.67 -3.84
C HIS A 104 0.37 -2.15 -3.76
N VAL A 105 -0.80 -1.53 -3.64
CA VAL A 105 -0.95 -0.10 -3.36
C VAL A 105 -1.54 0.08 -1.97
N GLY A 106 -0.78 0.74 -1.10
CA GLY A 106 -1.24 1.18 0.22
C GLY A 106 -2.08 2.44 0.11
N LEU A 107 -3.31 2.38 0.60
CA LEU A 107 -4.27 3.48 0.64
C LEU A 107 -4.48 3.89 2.10
N TYR A 108 -4.11 5.12 2.43
CA TYR A 108 -4.26 5.61 3.80
C TYR A 108 -5.72 5.89 4.12
N THR A 109 -6.16 5.38 5.28
CA THR A 109 -7.46 5.66 5.87
C THR A 109 -7.33 6.27 7.27
N PRO A 110 -8.14 7.30 7.61
CA PRO A 110 -8.19 7.83 8.96
C PRO A 110 -8.94 6.91 9.94
N ASN A 111 -9.77 5.98 9.43
CA ASN A 111 -10.56 5.05 10.23
C ASN A 111 -10.70 3.71 9.49
N ILE A 112 -9.82 2.77 9.78
CA ILE A 112 -9.74 1.49 9.10
C ILE A 112 -10.94 0.59 9.37
N ILE A 113 -11.59 0.72 10.52
CA ILE A 113 -12.77 -0.08 10.87
C ILE A 113 -13.93 0.31 9.95
N GLU A 114 -14.19 1.61 9.83
CA GLU A 114 -15.24 2.14 8.95
C GLU A 114 -14.90 1.90 7.47
N ALA A 115 -13.65 2.10 7.07
CA ALA A 115 -13.22 1.86 5.70
C ALA A 115 -13.36 0.39 5.30
N THR A 116 -13.02 -0.54 6.20
CA THR A 116 -13.17 -1.97 6.00
C THR A 116 -14.64 -2.34 5.80
N GLU A 117 -15.53 -1.89 6.68
CA GLU A 117 -16.97 -2.13 6.56
C GLU A 117 -17.55 -1.54 5.28
N GLY A 118 -17.11 -0.33 4.94
CA GLY A 118 -17.48 0.35 3.71
C GLY A 118 -17.08 -0.41 2.45
N VAL A 119 -15.81 -0.83 2.37
CA VAL A 119 -15.29 -1.60 1.23
C VAL A 119 -16.02 -2.93 1.10
N ALA A 120 -16.23 -3.65 2.20
CA ALA A 120 -16.99 -4.90 2.19
C ALA A 120 -18.45 -4.69 1.76
N GLY A 121 -19.11 -3.65 2.28
CA GLY A 121 -20.48 -3.29 1.93
C GLY A 121 -20.64 -2.86 0.47
N ALA A 122 -19.59 -2.31 -0.14
CA ALA A 122 -19.53 -1.97 -1.56
C ALA A 122 -19.18 -3.18 -2.46
N GLY A 123 -19.04 -4.39 -1.90
CA GLY A 123 -18.74 -5.63 -2.63
C GLY A 123 -17.26 -5.95 -2.77
N GLY A 124 -16.38 -5.17 -2.13
CA GLY A 124 -14.95 -5.49 -2.04
C GLY A 124 -14.71 -6.75 -1.22
N GLN A 125 -13.74 -7.56 -1.63
CA GLN A 125 -13.36 -8.77 -0.90
C GLN A 125 -12.06 -8.53 -0.14
N LEU A 126 -12.10 -8.73 1.17
CA LEU A 126 -10.94 -8.61 2.05
C LEU A 126 -10.35 -9.99 2.34
N LEU A 127 -9.03 -10.05 2.54
CA LEU A 127 -8.37 -11.25 3.01
C LEU A 127 -8.73 -11.50 4.48
N THR A 128 -8.96 -12.77 4.81
CA THR A 128 -9.21 -13.22 6.17
C THR A 128 -7.95 -13.93 6.68
N PRO A 129 -7.20 -13.33 7.61
CA PRO A 129 -6.07 -14.00 8.27
C PRO A 129 -6.53 -15.25 9.02
N PRO A 130 -5.68 -16.28 9.14
CA PRO A 130 -5.88 -17.38 10.08
C PRO A 130 -6.18 -16.87 11.49
N GLU A 131 -7.07 -17.55 12.23
CA GLU A 131 -7.35 -17.21 13.63
C GLU A 131 -6.08 -17.26 14.50
N ALA A 132 -5.16 -18.15 14.15
CA ALA A 132 -3.85 -18.29 14.77
C ALA A 132 -3.06 -16.96 14.84
N TYR A 133 -3.29 -16.01 13.92
CA TYR A 133 -2.65 -14.69 13.96
C TYR A 133 -3.04 -13.92 15.24
N TYR A 134 -4.32 -13.90 15.58
CA TYR A 134 -4.84 -13.18 16.74
C TYR A 134 -4.55 -13.92 18.06
N GLN A 135 -4.33 -15.23 17.98
CA GLN A 135 -3.99 -16.10 19.12
C GLN A 135 -2.49 -16.10 19.46
N GLN A 136 -1.64 -15.40 18.70
CA GLN A 136 -0.21 -15.34 18.97
C GLN A 136 0.07 -14.75 20.37
N PRO A 137 1.10 -15.25 21.10
CA PRO A 137 1.42 -14.78 22.43
C PRO A 137 1.60 -13.25 22.49
N GLY A 138 0.80 -12.60 23.34
CA GLY A 138 0.84 -11.16 23.56
C GLY A 138 0.09 -10.30 22.53
N LYS A 139 -0.43 -10.89 21.44
CA LYS A 139 -1.17 -10.16 20.39
C LYS A 139 -2.45 -9.53 20.93
N GLU A 140 -3.23 -10.26 21.73
CA GLU A 140 -4.44 -9.73 22.38
C GLU A 140 -4.14 -8.49 23.23
N LYS A 141 -3.12 -8.57 24.09
CA LYS A 141 -2.66 -7.45 24.91
C LYS A 141 -2.19 -6.26 24.06
N GLN A 142 -1.51 -6.52 22.95
CA GLN A 142 -1.05 -5.50 22.00
C GLN A 142 -2.25 -4.76 21.38
N ILE A 143 -3.27 -5.49 20.95
CA ILE A 143 -4.50 -4.95 20.35
C ILE A 143 -5.27 -4.10 21.36
N LEU A 144 -5.47 -4.62 22.57
CA LEU A 144 -6.14 -3.89 23.65
C LEU A 144 -5.37 -2.61 24.03
N ALA A 145 -4.04 -2.68 24.10
CA ALA A 145 -3.19 -1.52 24.38
C ALA A 145 -3.25 -0.44 23.29
N ALA A 146 -3.57 -0.82 22.04
CA ALA A 146 -3.81 0.10 20.95
C ALA A 146 -5.24 0.69 20.94
N GLY A 147 -6.11 0.27 21.87
CA GLY A 147 -7.48 0.75 21.98
C GLY A 147 -8.47 0.05 21.04
N HIS A 148 -8.11 -1.12 20.51
CA HIS A 148 -8.96 -1.89 19.60
C HIS A 148 -9.47 -3.18 20.27
N GLU A 149 -10.56 -3.73 19.72
CA GLU A 149 -11.15 -4.98 20.20
C GLU A 149 -10.62 -6.16 19.35
N PRO A 150 -9.98 -7.18 19.95
CA PRO A 150 -9.42 -8.32 19.21
C PRO A 150 -10.43 -9.05 18.33
N SER A 151 -11.66 -9.26 18.81
CA SER A 151 -12.71 -9.95 18.05
C SER A 151 -13.18 -9.13 16.85
N LEU A 152 -13.18 -7.80 16.98
CA LEU A 152 -13.50 -6.89 15.88
C LEU A 152 -12.43 -6.95 14.79
N LEU A 153 -11.15 -6.83 15.17
CA LEU A 153 -10.04 -6.91 14.22
C LEU A 153 -10.04 -8.27 13.50
N ALA A 154 -10.25 -9.36 14.24
CA ALA A 154 -10.36 -10.70 13.68
C ALA A 154 -11.50 -10.83 12.67
N ARG A 155 -12.70 -10.35 13.01
CA ARG A 155 -13.85 -10.37 12.11
C ARG A 155 -13.61 -9.60 10.82
N GLN A 156 -12.89 -8.49 10.90
CA GLN A 156 -12.63 -7.60 9.77
C GLN A 156 -11.33 -7.94 9.02
N GLY A 157 -10.54 -8.90 9.51
CA GLY A 157 -9.26 -9.26 8.94
C GLY A 157 -8.16 -8.20 9.10
N VAL A 158 -8.31 -7.31 10.08
CA VAL A 158 -7.39 -6.20 10.32
C VAL A 158 -6.19 -6.66 11.15
N LEU A 159 -5.00 -6.47 10.60
CA LEU A 159 -3.71 -6.76 11.22
C LEU A 159 -3.21 -5.55 12.02
N LEU A 160 -2.43 -5.78 13.07
CA LEU A 160 -1.82 -4.74 13.90
C LEU A 160 -0.33 -5.00 14.14
N ASP A 161 0.48 -3.99 13.81
CA ASP A 161 1.92 -3.95 14.09
C ASP A 161 2.31 -2.67 14.83
N GLY A 162 3.35 -2.76 15.67
CA GLY A 162 3.88 -1.64 16.45
C GLY A 162 3.80 -1.83 17.97
N ASP A 163 4.34 -0.88 18.72
CA ASP A 163 4.43 -0.96 20.17
C ASP A 163 4.29 0.43 20.83
N ARG A 164 4.12 0.47 22.15
CA ARG A 164 4.27 1.68 22.99
C ARG A 164 3.50 2.92 22.46
N GLY A 165 2.29 2.72 21.93
CA GLY A 165 1.44 3.79 21.41
C GLY A 165 1.79 4.28 20.00
N LYS A 166 2.76 3.66 19.33
CA LYS A 166 3.05 3.85 17.90
C LYS A 166 2.77 2.56 17.15
N PHE A 167 1.66 2.54 16.42
CA PHE A 167 1.22 1.35 15.69
C PHE A 167 0.64 1.69 14.33
N LEU A 168 0.46 0.67 13.51
CA LEU A 168 -0.28 0.72 12.27
C LEU A 168 -1.24 -0.46 12.19
N LEU A 169 -2.34 -0.23 11.49
CA LEU A 169 -3.36 -1.21 11.17
C LEU A 169 -3.38 -1.42 9.67
N GLN A 170 -3.50 -2.66 9.23
CA GLN A 170 -3.50 -3.01 7.80
C GLN A 170 -4.60 -4.04 7.52
N VAL A 171 -5.27 -3.89 6.39
CA VAL A 171 -6.09 -4.97 5.82
C VAL A 171 -5.85 -5.00 4.32
N PHE A 172 -5.78 -6.21 3.77
CA PHE A 172 -5.51 -6.42 2.36
C PHE A 172 -6.78 -6.88 1.65
N THR A 173 -7.01 -6.40 0.44
CA THR A 173 -8.04 -6.97 -0.43
C THR A 173 -7.56 -8.31 -0.99
N LYS A 174 -8.49 -9.13 -1.47
CA LYS A 174 -8.14 -10.15 -2.47
C LYS A 174 -7.68 -9.48 -3.77
N SER A 175 -7.14 -10.28 -4.69
CA SER A 175 -6.81 -9.80 -6.03
C SER A 175 -8.02 -9.10 -6.67
N LEU A 176 -7.80 -7.95 -7.30
CA LEU A 176 -8.82 -7.24 -8.07
C LEU A 176 -9.03 -7.86 -9.46
N PHE A 177 -8.07 -8.66 -9.92
CA PHE A 177 -8.11 -9.35 -11.20
C PHE A 177 -8.32 -10.85 -11.00
N ALA A 178 -8.69 -11.55 -12.07
CA ALA A 178 -8.87 -12.99 -12.02
C ALA A 178 -7.55 -13.71 -11.74
N GLU A 179 -6.44 -13.14 -12.22
CA GLU A 179 -5.09 -13.54 -11.87
C GLU A 179 -4.71 -12.94 -10.52
N ASP A 180 -4.13 -13.76 -9.63
CA ASP A 180 -3.64 -13.35 -8.30
C ASP A 180 -2.39 -12.47 -8.40
N THR A 181 -2.58 -11.24 -8.87
CA THR A 181 -1.50 -10.35 -9.30
C THR A 181 -1.51 -9.01 -8.59
N PHE A 182 -2.68 -8.38 -8.42
CA PHE A 182 -2.77 -7.02 -7.88
C PHE A 182 -3.86 -6.93 -6.83
N PHE A 183 -3.47 -6.47 -5.65
CA PHE A 183 -4.37 -6.20 -4.52
C PHE A 183 -4.09 -4.83 -3.92
N LEU A 184 -5.06 -4.34 -3.16
CA LEU A 184 -4.97 -3.09 -2.42
C LEU A 184 -4.75 -3.37 -0.94
N GLU A 185 -4.12 -2.43 -0.27
CA GLU A 185 -4.02 -2.38 1.18
C GLU A 185 -4.75 -1.13 1.69
N LEU A 186 -5.58 -1.28 2.72
CA LEU A 186 -6.00 -0.15 3.54
C LEU A 186 -5.06 -0.09 4.74
N ILE A 187 -4.46 1.07 4.97
CA ILE A 187 -3.53 1.30 6.08
C ILE A 187 -3.95 2.50 6.92
N GLN A 188 -3.95 2.33 8.23
CA GLN A 188 -4.09 3.42 9.19
C GLN A 188 -2.83 3.48 10.06
N ARG A 189 -2.28 4.67 10.25
CA ARG A 189 -1.07 4.89 11.06
C ARG A 189 -1.40 5.72 12.29
N GLN A 190 -0.96 5.23 13.45
CA GLN A 190 -0.88 5.99 14.70
C GLN A 190 0.60 6.18 15.04
N GLY A 191 1.25 7.19 14.45
CA GLY A 191 2.64 7.53 14.72
C GLY A 191 3.70 6.52 14.24
N ALA A 192 3.31 5.39 13.65
CA ALA A 192 4.23 4.42 13.07
C ALA A 192 4.66 4.82 11.64
N THR A 193 5.95 4.68 11.36
CA THR A 193 6.58 5.08 10.08
C THR A 193 7.04 3.89 9.22
N GLY A 194 6.94 2.65 9.71
CA GLY A 194 7.32 1.43 8.98
C GLY A 194 6.19 0.91 8.06
N PHE A 195 6.32 -0.31 7.53
CA PHE A 195 5.33 -0.91 6.59
C PHE A 195 4.65 -2.18 7.13
N GLY A 196 4.73 -2.43 8.44
CA GLY A 196 4.05 -3.57 9.04
C GLY A 196 4.74 -4.91 8.77
N GLN A 197 6.07 -4.94 8.70
CA GLN A 197 6.81 -6.19 8.48
C GLN A 197 6.49 -7.25 9.54
N GLY A 198 6.19 -6.84 10.78
CA GLY A 198 5.72 -7.72 11.84
C GLY A 198 4.37 -8.37 11.50
N ASN A 199 3.46 -7.63 10.85
CA ASN A 199 2.21 -8.18 10.33
C ASN A 199 2.44 -9.25 9.27
N ILE A 200 3.29 -8.97 8.28
CA ILE A 200 3.58 -9.93 7.20
C ILE A 200 4.21 -11.20 7.76
N ARG A 201 5.20 -11.07 8.65
CA ARG A 201 5.85 -12.23 9.28
C ARG A 201 4.86 -13.06 10.12
N ALA A 202 4.09 -12.40 10.96
CA ALA A 202 3.09 -13.05 11.81
C ALA A 202 2.01 -13.75 10.97
N LEU A 203 1.55 -13.12 9.89
CA LEU A 203 0.57 -13.70 8.97
C LEU A 203 1.12 -14.98 8.32
N TRP A 204 2.35 -14.95 7.80
CA TRP A 204 3.01 -16.12 7.22
C TRP A 204 3.16 -17.28 8.20
N GLN A 205 3.56 -16.99 9.44
CA GLN A 205 3.68 -17.99 10.50
C GLN A 205 2.33 -18.65 10.79
N SER A 206 1.26 -17.86 10.91
CA SER A 206 -0.07 -18.37 11.18
C SER A 206 -0.67 -19.18 10.02
N VAL A 207 -0.32 -18.86 8.77
CA VAL A 207 -0.69 -19.69 7.60
C VAL A 207 0.02 -21.05 7.66
N GLN A 208 1.31 -21.09 8.00
CA GLN A 208 2.06 -22.34 8.15
C GLN A 208 1.52 -23.21 9.28
N GLU A 209 1.23 -22.62 10.44
CA GLU A 209 0.64 -23.34 11.58
C GLU A 209 -0.72 -23.94 11.23
N GLN A 210 -1.58 -23.21 10.51
CA GLN A 210 -2.87 -23.73 10.07
C GLN A 210 -2.70 -24.87 9.06
N ALA A 211 -1.77 -24.75 8.11
CA ALA A 211 -1.50 -25.80 7.13
C ALA A 211 -1.01 -27.10 7.79
N ALA A 212 -0.13 -27.00 8.79
CA ALA A 212 0.34 -28.15 9.56
C ALA A 212 -0.80 -28.86 10.30
N ARG A 213 -1.70 -28.10 10.94
CA ARG A 213 -2.88 -28.67 11.63
C ARG A 213 -3.84 -29.39 10.70
N VAL A 214 -3.98 -28.92 9.46
CA VAL A 214 -4.83 -29.57 8.43
C VAL A 214 -4.20 -30.86 7.89
N GLN A 215 -2.87 -30.97 7.88
CA GLN A 215 -2.17 -32.20 7.46
C GLN A 215 -2.16 -33.29 8.54
N GLU A 216 -2.35 -32.94 9.82
CA GLU A 216 -2.39 -33.86 10.95
C GLU A 216 -3.81 -34.37 11.30
N ALA A 217 -4.85 -33.80 10.68
CA ALA A 217 -6.27 -34.11 10.91
C ALA A 217 -6.86 -35.00 9.80
#